data_AF-A0A1N7JZM6-F1
#
_entry.id   AF-A0A1N7JZM6-F1
#
_cell.length_a   1.000
_cell.length_b   1.000
_cell.length_c   1.000
_cell.angle_alpha   90.00
_cell.angle_beta   90.00
_cell.angle_gamma   90.00
#
_symmetry.space_group_name_H-M   'P 1'
#
loop_
_entity.id
_entity.type
_entity.pdbx_description
1 polymer ?
#
loop_
_entity_poly.entity_id
_entity_poly.type
_entity_poly.pdbx_seq_one_letter_code
_entity_poly.pdbx_strand_id
1 'polypeptide(L)'
;MFGGLLTVFLIVFFWSFGIHGPAVLGPVIRPMWDAAILENMEQFAETSDAYGLPNLFTEQFIQWFVWLGGSGSTLALVVLFMFSKAKFLKELGRLAFIPGLFNINEPIIFGAPIVMNPILIIPFVLTPVVLTTIAYFATVTGLIPLMMAKLPFTVLSPVAAVISTDWTLLRGFL
;
A
#
# COMPACT_ATOMS: atom_id res chain seq x y z
N MET A 1 6.42 -8.88 -11.57
CA MET A 1 5.00 -9.12 -11.24
C MET A 1 4.84 -10.19 -10.16
N PHE A 2 5.23 -11.45 -10.44
CA PHE A 2 5.06 -12.57 -9.49
C PHE A 2 5.66 -12.30 -8.09
N GLY A 3 6.91 -11.84 -8.03
CA GLY A 3 7.55 -11.52 -6.74
C GLY A 3 6.79 -10.46 -5.93
N GLY A 4 6.28 -9.41 -6.58
CA GLY A 4 5.48 -8.38 -5.92
C GLY A 4 4.14 -8.91 -5.38
N LEU A 5 3.42 -9.70 -6.17
CA LEU A 5 2.18 -10.35 -5.74
C LEU A 5 2.42 -11.31 -4.58
N LEU A 6 3.51 -12.09 -4.63
CA LEU A 6 3.90 -13.00 -3.56
C LEU A 6 4.20 -12.24 -2.27
N THR A 7 4.97 -11.15 -2.34
CA THR A 7 5.26 -10.32 -1.17
C THR A 7 3.98 -9.76 -0.55
N VAL A 8 3.10 -9.17 -1.38
CA VAL A 8 1.83 -8.61 -0.92
C VAL A 8 0.98 -9.68 -0.25
N PHE A 9 0.83 -10.85 -0.88
CA PHE A 9 0.10 -12.00 -0.35
C PHE A 9 0.68 -12.47 1.00
N LEU A 10 2.00 -12.68 1.09
CA LEU A 10 2.63 -13.14 2.32
C LEU A 10 2.44 -12.16 3.48
N ILE A 11 2.48 -10.86 3.21
CA ILE A 11 2.25 -9.82 4.24
C ILE A 11 0.85 -9.93 4.84
N VAL A 12 -0.18 -9.99 4.00
CA VAL A 12 -1.55 -10.12 4.48
C VAL A 12 -1.86 -11.51 5.02
N PHE A 13 -1.18 -12.54 4.54
CA PHE A 13 -1.25 -13.89 5.09
C PHE A 13 -0.76 -13.90 6.54
N PHE A 14 0.42 -13.35 6.84
CA PHE A 14 0.92 -13.25 8.22
C PHE A 14 -0.01 -12.43 9.12
N TRP A 15 -0.51 -11.30 8.61
CA TRP A 15 -1.48 -10.49 9.35
C TRP A 15 -2.79 -11.21 9.64
N SER A 16 -3.22 -12.12 8.76
CA SER A 16 -4.41 -12.95 8.99
C SER A 16 -4.28 -13.82 10.25
N PHE A 17 -3.05 -14.14 10.67
CA PHE A 17 -2.73 -14.84 11.91
C PHE A 17 -2.23 -13.92 13.04
N GLY A 18 -2.33 -12.60 12.89
CA GLY A 18 -1.90 -11.63 13.91
C GLY A 18 -0.39 -11.40 13.96
N ILE A 19 0.35 -11.86 12.96
CA ILE A 19 1.79 -11.67 12.85
C ILE A 19 2.04 -10.45 11.95
N HIS A 20 2.88 -9.52 12.40
CA HIS A 20 3.15 -8.27 11.66
C HIS A 20 3.92 -8.55 10.37
N GLY A 21 3.21 -8.77 9.25
CA GLY A 21 3.76 -9.22 7.97
C GLY A 21 4.96 -8.41 7.45
N PRO A 22 4.92 -7.06 7.41
CA PRO A 22 6.04 -6.26 6.95
C PRO A 22 7.30 -6.40 7.83
N ALA A 23 7.14 -6.76 9.11
CA ALA A 23 8.28 -6.97 10.00
C ALA A 23 8.92 -8.34 9.76
N VAL A 24 8.11 -9.35 9.44
CA VAL A 24 8.58 -10.70 9.07
C VAL A 24 9.33 -10.69 7.75
N LEU A 25 8.76 -10.06 6.71
CA LEU A 25 9.40 -10.01 5.39
C LEU A 25 10.49 -8.94 5.27
N GLY A 26 10.49 -7.96 6.17
CA GLY A 26 11.38 -6.79 6.13
C GLY A 26 12.85 -7.15 5.91
N PRO A 27 13.46 -8.06 6.70
CA PRO A 27 14.87 -8.43 6.56
C PRO A 27 15.25 -9.04 5.20
N VAL A 28 14.29 -9.63 4.49
CA VAL A 28 14.51 -10.30 3.21
C VAL A 28 14.25 -9.35 2.04
N ILE A 29 13.15 -8.59 2.11
CA ILE A 29 12.64 -7.84 0.96
C ILE A 29 13.14 -6.39 0.94
N ARG A 30 13.31 -5.73 2.10
CA ARG A 30 13.70 -4.31 2.14
C ARG A 30 15.03 -4.03 1.44
N PRO A 31 16.10 -4.84 1.57
CA PRO A 31 17.34 -4.60 0.84
C PRO A 31 17.15 -4.55 -0.68
N MET A 32 16.25 -5.38 -1.21
CA MET A 32 15.92 -5.41 -2.64
C MET A 32 15.15 -4.17 -3.06
N TRP A 33 14.15 -3.75 -2.27
CA TRP A 33 13.40 -2.51 -2.54
C TRP A 33 14.25 -1.25 -2.43
N ASP A 34 15.16 -1.20 -1.46
CA ASP A 34 16.05 -0.07 -1.25
C ASP A 34 17.05 0.08 -2.41
N ALA A 35 17.61 -1.03 -2.91
CA ALA A 35 18.43 -1.01 -4.11
C ALA A 35 17.63 -0.54 -5.35
N ALA A 36 16.41 -1.06 -5.53
CA ALA A 36 15.56 -0.73 -6.66
C ALA A 36 15.13 0.75 -6.71
N ILE A 37 14.72 1.32 -5.57
CA ILE A 37 14.35 2.74 -5.53
C ILE A 37 15.56 3.67 -5.66
N LEU A 38 16.73 3.25 -5.17
CA LEU A 38 17.97 4.02 -5.35
C LEU A 38 18.36 4.12 -6.83
N GLU A 39 18.33 3.01 -7.56
CA GLU A 39 18.62 3.00 -9.02
C GLU A 39 17.63 3.89 -9.79
N ASN A 40 16.34 3.84 -9.43
CA ASN A 40 15.33 4.75 -9.99
C ASN A 40 15.64 6.23 -9.70
N MET A 41 16.03 6.56 -8.47
CA MET A 41 16.35 7.93 -8.06
C MET A 41 17.57 8.47 -8.82
N GLU A 42 18.61 7.66 -8.98
CA GLU A 42 19.82 8.01 -9.72
C GLU A 42 19.52 8.24 -11.20
N GLN A 43 18.80 7.32 -11.85
CA GLN A 43 18.44 7.48 -13.26
C GLN A 43 17.49 8.67 -13.47
N PHE A 44 16.57 8.92 -12.55
CA PHE A 44 15.69 10.09 -12.62
C PHE A 44 16.49 11.40 -12.51
N ALA A 45 17.51 11.46 -11.65
CA ALA A 45 18.35 12.65 -11.51
C ALA A 45 19.11 13.00 -12.81
N GLU A 46 19.43 12.00 -13.64
CA GLU A 46 20.10 12.19 -14.93
C GLU A 46 19.13 12.50 -16.07
N THR A 47 17.98 11.82 -16.11
CA THR A 47 17.07 11.82 -17.26
C THR A 47 15.87 12.73 -17.10
N SER A 48 15.48 13.04 -15.86
CA SER A 48 14.20 13.67 -15.51
C SER A 48 12.97 12.97 -16.12
N ASP A 49 13.08 11.67 -16.40
CA ASP A 49 12.01 10.86 -16.99
C ASP A 49 11.56 9.75 -16.04
N ALA A 50 10.41 9.95 -15.40
CA ALA A 50 9.83 8.97 -14.48
C ALA A 50 9.19 7.77 -15.20
N TYR A 51 8.99 7.81 -16.52
CA TYR A 51 8.44 6.69 -17.31
C TYR A 51 9.50 5.70 -17.77
N GLY A 52 10.75 6.17 -17.93
CA GLY A 52 11.89 5.37 -18.37
C GLY A 52 12.67 4.68 -17.25
N LEU A 53 12.20 4.74 -16.00
CA LEU A 53 12.94 4.18 -14.86
C LEU A 53 12.97 2.65 -14.86
N PRO A 54 14.03 2.03 -14.30
CA PRO A 54 14.29 0.60 -14.50
C PRO A 54 13.44 -0.30 -13.60
N ASN A 55 13.03 0.17 -12.41
CA ASN A 55 12.38 -0.67 -11.41
C ASN A 55 10.94 -0.26 -11.11
N LEU A 56 10.01 -1.19 -11.33
CA LEU A 56 8.60 -1.03 -10.98
C LEU A 56 8.30 -1.40 -9.53
N PHE A 57 8.78 -2.56 -9.09
CA PHE A 57 8.48 -3.07 -7.75
C PHE A 57 9.44 -2.49 -6.71
N THR A 58 9.10 -1.30 -6.22
CA THR A 58 9.70 -0.67 -5.03
C THR A 58 8.74 -0.76 -3.84
N GLU A 59 9.21 -0.46 -2.62
CA GLU A 59 8.33 -0.34 -1.45
C GLU A 59 7.25 0.73 -1.70
N GLN A 60 7.65 1.84 -2.33
CA GLN A 60 6.80 3.01 -2.60
C GLN A 60 5.64 2.65 -3.54
N PHE A 61 5.90 1.83 -4.56
CA PHE A 61 4.85 1.37 -5.48
C PHE A 61 3.73 0.64 -4.71
N ILE A 62 4.12 -0.29 -3.82
CA ILE A 62 3.14 -1.05 -3.02
C ILE A 62 2.49 -0.14 -1.98
N GLN A 63 3.27 0.72 -1.33
CA GLN A 63 2.79 1.59 -0.26
C GLN A 63 1.71 2.56 -0.77
N TRP A 64 1.90 3.16 -1.94
CA TRP A 64 1.03 4.25 -2.42
C TRP A 64 -0.18 3.77 -3.22
N PHE A 65 -0.07 2.62 -3.90
CA PHE A 65 -1.15 2.10 -4.76
C PHE A 65 -1.82 0.85 -4.22
N VAL A 66 -1.26 0.20 -3.19
CA VAL A 66 -1.81 -1.04 -2.63
C VAL A 66 -2.17 -0.88 -1.16
N TRP A 67 -1.26 -0.43 -0.31
CA TRP A 67 -1.47 -0.35 1.14
C TRP A 67 -2.09 0.96 1.62
N LEU A 68 -3.18 1.38 0.96
CA LEU A 68 -3.93 2.56 1.36
C LEU A 68 -4.59 2.33 2.74
N GLY A 69 -4.10 3.06 3.73
CA GLY A 69 -4.45 2.85 5.12
C GLY A 69 -3.90 1.57 5.69
N GLY A 70 -2.69 1.18 5.30
CA GLY A 70 -1.95 0.06 5.86
C GLY A 70 -2.16 -1.27 5.12
N SER A 71 -1.69 -2.36 5.74
CA SER A 71 -1.79 -3.71 5.16
C SER A 71 -3.26 -4.07 4.88
N GLY A 72 -3.57 -4.66 3.73
CA GLY A 72 -4.96 -5.01 3.39
C GLY A 72 -5.83 -3.88 2.83
N SER A 73 -5.26 -2.69 2.61
CA SER A 73 -5.98 -1.53 2.04
C SER A 73 -7.14 -1.07 2.93
N THR A 74 -6.93 -1.07 4.25
CA THR A 74 -8.02 -0.96 5.23
C THR A 74 -8.69 0.41 5.32
N LEU A 75 -8.15 1.45 4.66
CA LEU A 75 -8.79 2.77 4.68
C LEU A 75 -10.24 2.72 4.13
N ALA A 76 -10.49 1.92 3.10
CA ALA A 76 -11.84 1.75 2.55
C ALA A 76 -12.78 1.14 3.60
N LEU A 77 -12.32 0.14 4.34
CA LEU A 77 -13.09 -0.49 5.42
C LEU A 77 -13.36 0.48 6.57
N VAL A 78 -12.37 1.28 6.95
CA VAL A 78 -12.51 2.35 7.95
C VAL A 78 -13.60 3.33 7.58
N VAL A 79 -13.61 3.79 6.32
CA VAL A 79 -14.63 4.69 5.80
C VAL A 79 -16.02 4.05 5.87
N LEU A 80 -16.16 2.80 5.44
CA LEU A 80 -17.43 2.06 5.56
C LEU A 80 -17.90 1.95 7.02
N PHE A 81 -16.97 1.71 7.94
CA PHE A 81 -17.27 1.59 9.36
C PHE A 81 -17.78 2.90 9.95
N MET A 82 -17.24 4.06 9.55
CA MET A 82 -17.72 5.38 10.01
C MET A 82 -19.22 5.62 9.71
N PHE A 83 -19.77 4.97 8.67
CA PHE A 83 -21.17 5.06 8.29
C PHE A 83 -22.01 3.84 8.74
N SER A 84 -21.42 2.92 9.49
CA SER A 84 -22.11 1.71 9.97
C SER A 84 -23.30 2.03 10.88
N LYS A 85 -24.35 1.19 10.83
CA LYS A 85 -25.47 1.26 11.78
C LYS A 85 -25.08 0.75 13.16
N ALA A 86 -24.12 -0.17 13.25
CA ALA A 86 -23.63 -0.71 14.52
C ALA A 86 -22.77 0.34 15.24
N LYS A 87 -23.15 0.67 16.48
CA LYS A 87 -22.45 1.70 17.28
C LYS A 87 -20.96 1.40 17.42
N PHE A 88 -20.60 0.16 17.76
CA PHE A 88 -19.21 -0.28 17.90
C PHE A 88 -18.39 -0.05 16.62
N LEU A 89 -18.89 -0.50 15.46
CA LEU A 89 -18.18 -0.32 14.19
C LEU A 89 -18.05 1.16 13.81
N LYS A 90 -19.08 1.96 14.07
CA LYS A 90 -19.05 3.42 13.85
C LYS A 90 -17.97 4.11 14.68
N GLU A 91 -17.90 3.78 15.97
CA GLU A 91 -16.88 4.34 16.87
C GLU A 91 -15.48 3.87 16.47
N LEU A 92 -15.33 2.59 16.14
CA LEU A 92 -14.06 2.03 15.68
C LEU A 92 -13.58 2.68 14.39
N GLY A 93 -14.45 2.86 13.39
CA GLY A 93 -14.10 3.54 12.14
C GLY A 93 -13.66 4.98 12.37
N ARG A 94 -14.34 5.72 13.25
CA ARG A 94 -13.94 7.10 13.60
C ARG A 94 -12.59 7.16 14.32
N LEU A 95 -12.36 6.23 15.25
CA LEU A 95 -11.09 6.11 15.98
C LEU A 95 -9.93 5.78 15.03
N ALA A 96 -10.15 4.86 14.09
CA ALA A 96 -9.13 4.38 13.17
C ALA A 96 -8.90 5.29 11.96
N PHE A 97 -9.78 6.26 11.70
CA PHE A 97 -9.68 7.13 10.53
C PHE A 97 -8.37 7.92 10.48
N ILE A 98 -8.00 8.59 11.57
CA ILE A 98 -6.76 9.37 11.60
C ILE A 98 -5.55 8.46 11.42
N PRO A 99 -5.31 7.40 12.21
CA PRO A 99 -4.20 6.46 11.96
C PRO A 99 -4.20 5.89 10.54
N GLY A 100 -5.39 5.54 10.02
CA GLY A 100 -5.56 5.00 8.67
C GLY A 100 -5.17 5.98 7.58
N LEU A 101 -5.32 7.29 7.76
CA LEU A 101 -4.80 8.27 6.79
C LEU A 101 -3.28 8.23 6.69
N PHE A 102 -2.59 7.91 7.78
CA PHE A 102 -1.13 7.79 7.87
C PHE A 102 -0.67 6.32 7.75
N ASN A 103 -1.47 5.45 7.13
CA ASN A 103 -1.16 4.04 6.85
C ASN A 103 -0.90 3.16 8.10
N ILE A 104 -1.43 3.56 9.25
CA ILE A 104 -1.38 2.80 10.52
C ILE A 104 -2.76 2.18 10.74
N ASN A 105 -2.83 0.85 10.91
CA ASN A 105 -4.12 0.15 10.87
C ASN A 105 -4.33 -0.95 11.90
N GLU A 106 -3.44 -1.09 12.88
CA GLU A 106 -3.60 -1.95 14.05
C GLU A 106 -4.96 -1.77 14.75
N PRO A 107 -5.51 -0.54 14.91
CA PRO A 107 -6.84 -0.37 15.48
C PRO A 107 -7.93 -1.17 14.73
N ILE A 108 -7.83 -1.32 13.41
CA ILE A 108 -8.81 -2.06 12.60
C ILE A 108 -8.46 -3.53 12.54
N ILE A 109 -7.19 -3.87 12.33
CA ILE A 109 -6.73 -5.26 12.28
C ILE A 109 -7.17 -6.02 13.53
N PHE A 110 -6.99 -5.41 14.71
CA PHE A 110 -7.33 -6.02 15.98
C PHE A 110 -8.73 -5.66 16.48
N GLY A 111 -9.19 -4.42 16.25
CA GLY A 111 -10.50 -3.97 16.74
C GLY A 111 -11.69 -4.47 15.93
N ALA A 112 -11.54 -4.67 14.62
CA ALA A 112 -12.58 -5.22 13.73
C ALA A 112 -12.62 -6.75 13.72
N PRO A 113 -11.95 -7.38 14.71
CA PRO A 113 -11.04 -8.52 14.55
C PRO A 113 -10.93 -9.04 13.11
N ILE A 114 -10.00 -8.50 12.32
CA ILE A 114 -9.63 -9.09 11.02
C ILE A 114 -8.81 -10.36 11.27
N VAL A 115 -7.90 -10.30 12.27
CA VAL A 115 -7.09 -11.44 12.71
C VAL A 115 -7.98 -12.62 13.08
N MET A 116 -7.68 -13.79 12.51
CA MET A 116 -8.43 -15.04 12.71
C MET A 116 -9.92 -15.00 12.32
N ASN A 117 -10.37 -13.97 11.60
CA ASN A 117 -11.75 -13.87 11.14
C ASN A 117 -11.87 -14.30 9.67
N PRO A 118 -12.39 -15.50 9.37
CA PRO A 118 -12.41 -16.03 8.01
C PRO A 118 -13.24 -15.18 7.04
N ILE A 119 -14.22 -14.42 7.53
CA ILE A 119 -15.06 -13.55 6.70
C ILE A 119 -14.27 -12.30 6.27
N LEU A 120 -13.54 -11.67 7.20
CA LEU A 120 -12.79 -10.46 6.91
C LEU A 120 -11.42 -10.72 6.28
N ILE A 121 -10.82 -11.90 6.51
CA ILE A 121 -9.58 -12.32 5.87
C ILE A 121 -9.72 -12.37 4.34
N ILE A 122 -10.86 -12.82 3.82
CA ILE A 122 -11.09 -12.91 2.37
C ILE A 122 -10.89 -11.55 1.67
N PRO A 123 -11.65 -10.49 2.00
CA PRO A 123 -11.43 -9.17 1.38
C PRO A 123 -10.08 -8.56 1.77
N PHE A 124 -9.57 -8.83 2.97
CA PHE A 124 -8.25 -8.34 3.42
C PHE A 124 -7.10 -8.87 2.57
N VAL A 125 -7.18 -10.12 2.09
CA VAL A 125 -6.17 -10.74 1.24
C VAL A 125 -6.40 -10.41 -0.24
N LEU A 126 -7.64 -10.49 -0.71
CA LEU A 126 -7.95 -10.30 -2.13
C LEU A 126 -7.77 -8.85 -2.59
N THR A 127 -8.14 -7.88 -1.75
CA THR A 127 -8.09 -6.45 -2.15
C THR A 127 -6.68 -6.01 -2.54
N PRO A 128 -5.63 -6.27 -1.74
CA PRO A 128 -4.25 -5.93 -2.14
C PRO A 128 -3.77 -6.66 -3.39
N VAL A 129 -4.16 -7.91 -3.60
CA VAL A 129 -3.78 -8.68 -4.80
C VAL A 129 -4.40 -8.05 -6.06
N VAL A 130 -5.67 -7.67 -5.98
CA VAL A 130 -6.38 -6.98 -7.07
C VAL A 130 -5.75 -5.60 -7.32
N LEU A 131 -5.53 -4.80 -6.27
CA LEU A 131 -4.92 -3.47 -6.40
C LEU A 131 -3.51 -3.54 -6.97
N THR A 132 -2.69 -4.51 -6.53
CA THR A 132 -1.35 -4.73 -7.09
C THR A 132 -1.42 -5.01 -8.59
N THR A 133 -2.40 -5.81 -9.02
CA THR A 133 -2.59 -6.15 -10.43
C THR A 133 -3.00 -4.91 -11.24
N ILE A 134 -3.97 -4.14 -10.73
CA ILE A 134 -4.43 -2.90 -11.38
C ILE A 134 -3.28 -1.89 -11.47
N ALA A 135 -2.59 -1.63 -10.37
CA ALA A 135 -1.47 -0.70 -10.31
C ALA A 135 -0.33 -1.12 -11.25
N TYR A 136 -0.02 -2.43 -11.31
CA TYR A 136 0.99 -2.95 -12.22
C TYR A 136 0.63 -2.65 -13.68
N PHE A 137 -0.59 -2.97 -14.10
CA PHE A 137 -1.04 -2.71 -15.46
C PHE A 137 -1.13 -1.22 -15.76
N ALA A 138 -1.54 -0.40 -14.79
CA ALA A 138 -1.50 1.04 -14.92
C ALA A 138 -0.07 1.55 -15.16
N THR A 139 0.94 1.00 -14.47
CA THR A 139 2.34 1.43 -14.68
C THR A 139 2.88 0.99 -16.04
N VAL A 140 2.75 -0.30 -16.39
CA VAL A 140 3.35 -0.81 -17.64
C VAL A 140 2.65 -0.31 -18.91
N THR A 141 1.41 0.14 -18.82
CA THR A 141 0.70 0.81 -19.94
C THR A 141 1.02 2.30 -20.04
N GLY A 142 1.84 2.84 -19.13
CA GLY A 142 2.15 4.28 -19.07
C GLY A 142 1.02 5.13 -18.49
N LEU A 143 0.01 4.53 -17.87
CA LEU A 143 -1.06 5.23 -17.16
C LEU A 143 -0.61 5.78 -15.80
N ILE A 144 0.46 5.27 -15.20
CA ILE A 144 1.18 5.93 -14.09
C ILE A 144 2.69 5.78 -14.32
N PRO A 145 3.52 6.78 -13.99
CA PRO A 145 4.96 6.62 -14.09
C PRO A 145 5.49 5.74 -12.96
N LEU A 146 6.77 5.40 -13.02
CA LEU A 146 7.47 4.64 -12.00
C LEU A 146 7.84 5.54 -10.81
N MET A 147 8.21 4.91 -9.69
CA MET A 147 8.50 5.64 -8.45
C MET A 147 9.89 6.26 -8.52
N MET A 148 9.98 7.58 -8.42
CA MET A 148 11.23 8.35 -8.49
C MET A 148 11.76 8.83 -7.14
N ALA A 149 10.97 8.73 -6.06
CA ALA A 149 11.38 9.21 -4.74
C ALA A 149 10.94 8.27 -3.61
N LYS A 150 11.85 8.07 -2.64
CA LYS A 150 11.59 7.39 -1.38
C LYS A 150 10.99 8.33 -0.34
N LEU A 151 9.74 8.10 0.03
CA LEU A 151 9.01 8.84 1.07
C LEU A 151 8.74 7.96 2.29
N PRO A 152 8.65 8.52 3.51
CA PRO A 152 8.21 7.77 4.68
C PRO A 152 6.79 7.23 4.51
N PHE A 153 6.54 5.98 4.91
CA PHE A 153 5.25 5.30 4.70
C PHE A 153 4.04 6.01 5.34
N THR A 154 4.28 6.90 6.29
CA THR A 154 3.23 7.65 7.00
C THR A 154 2.69 8.83 6.22
N VAL A 155 3.29 9.24 5.09
CA VAL A 155 2.72 10.30 4.25
C VAL A 155 1.35 9.84 3.70
N LEU A 156 0.39 10.77 3.59
CA LEU A 156 -0.92 10.51 2.98
C LEU A 156 -0.74 9.90 1.58
N SER A 157 -1.27 8.69 1.35
CA SER A 157 -0.95 7.92 0.13
C SER A 157 -1.18 8.67 -1.19
N PRO A 158 -2.29 9.42 -1.39
CA PRO A 158 -2.46 10.22 -2.61
C PRO A 158 -1.40 11.30 -2.80
N VAL A 159 -1.00 11.98 -1.71
CA VAL A 159 0.04 13.02 -1.75
C VAL A 159 1.40 12.38 -2.02
N ALA A 160 1.69 11.28 -1.35
CA ALA A 160 2.92 10.52 -1.55
C ALA A 160 3.01 9.93 -2.96
N ALA A 161 1.89 9.46 -3.52
CA ALA A 161 1.81 8.96 -4.88
C ALA A 161 2.20 10.07 -5.87
N VAL A 162 1.59 11.26 -5.77
CA VAL A 162 1.92 12.41 -6.63
C VAL A 162 3.39 12.79 -6.51
N ILE A 163 3.92 12.88 -5.29
CA ILE A 163 5.33 13.24 -5.09
C ILE A 163 6.25 12.15 -5.62
N SER A 164 5.94 10.87 -5.43
CA SER A 164 6.77 9.75 -5.87
C SER A 164 6.65 9.50 -7.39
N THR A 165 5.66 10.10 -8.07
CA THR A 165 5.39 9.96 -9.52
C THR A 165 5.66 11.27 -10.30
N ASP A 166 6.66 12.03 -9.86
CA ASP A 166 7.07 13.30 -10.49
C ASP A 166 5.92 14.31 -10.66
N TRP A 167 5.20 14.55 -9.56
CA TRP A 167 4.13 15.55 -9.47
C TRP A 167 3.00 15.37 -10.48
N THR A 168 2.81 14.16 -11.00
CA THR A 168 1.78 13.89 -12.00
C THR A 168 0.37 13.95 -11.37
N LEU A 169 -0.20 15.16 -11.31
CA LEU A 169 -1.45 15.50 -10.62
C LEU A 169 -2.69 14.76 -11.17
N LEU A 170 -2.71 14.46 -12.47
CA LEU A 170 -3.83 13.77 -13.12
C LEU A 170 -4.07 12.34 -12.60
N ARG A 171 -3.14 11.78 -11.81
CA ARG A 171 -3.08 10.35 -11.52
C ARG A 171 -2.98 9.99 -10.03
N GLY A 172 -2.89 10.97 -9.12
CA GLY A 172 -2.96 10.75 -7.67
C GLY A 172 -4.34 10.34 -7.12
N PHE A 173 -5.35 10.23 -8.01
CA PHE A 173 -6.73 9.87 -7.69
C PHE A 173 -7.15 8.49 -8.23
N LEU A 174 -6.26 7.78 -8.94
CA LEU A 174 -6.44 6.39 -9.38
C LEU A 174 -5.91 5.42 -8.31
#